data_AF-A0A2N4TXV0-F1
#
_entry.id   AF-A0A2N4TXV0-F1
#
_cell.length_a   1.000
_cell.length_b   1.000
_cell.length_c   1.000
_cell.angle_alpha   90.00
_cell.angle_beta   90.00
_cell.angle_gamma   90.00
#
_symmetry.space_group_name_H-M   'P 1'
#
loop_
_entity.id
_entity.type
_entity.pdbx_description
1 polymer ?
#
loop_
_entity_poly.entity_id
_entity_poly.type
_entity_poly.pdbx_seq_one_letter_code
_entity_poly.pdbx_strand_id
1 'polypeptide(L)'
;MAKKVGTYEIPFDKEGNQLDYGGWAHEMVPNHEFEDTLTYQSCGRGRSSVGFTFTRTDGRTVNVFLTDMDKWIPQMAGGKITGKFTFVKHGQNYGCTQVQA
;
A
#
# COMPACT_ATOMS: atom_id res chain seq x y z
N MET A 1 18.75 5.83 2.77
CA MET A 1 18.99 4.55 2.06
C MET A 1 17.67 4.11 1.45
N ALA A 2 17.65 3.72 0.17
CA ALA A 2 16.42 3.24 -0.48
C ALA A 2 15.88 1.99 0.23
N LYS A 3 14.56 1.93 0.43
CA LYS A 3 13.92 0.81 1.11
C LYS A 3 13.98 -0.41 0.18
N LYS A 4 14.66 -1.48 0.59
CA LYS A 4 14.73 -2.72 -0.20
C LYS A 4 13.36 -3.40 -0.22
N VAL A 5 12.97 -3.92 -1.38
CA VAL A 5 11.79 -4.78 -1.54
C VAL A 5 11.93 -6.01 -0.63
N GLY A 6 10.89 -6.30 0.13
CA GLY A 6 10.88 -7.49 1.00
C GLY A 6 10.69 -8.78 0.20
N THR A 7 11.23 -9.89 0.68
CA THR A 7 11.16 -11.21 0.02
C THR A 7 9.88 -12.00 0.34
N TYR A 8 8.80 -11.32 0.70
CA TYR A 8 7.51 -11.94 1.05
C TYR A 8 6.48 -11.74 -0.05
N GLU A 9 5.48 -12.60 -0.08
CA GLU A 9 4.34 -12.47 -0.98
C GLU A 9 3.31 -11.50 -0.41
N ILE A 10 2.53 -10.89 -1.31
CA ILE A 10 1.55 -9.85 -1.04
C ILE A 10 0.17 -10.38 -1.43
N PRO A 11 -0.83 -10.27 -0.55
CA PRO A 11 -2.17 -10.76 -0.83
C PRO A 11 -2.94 -9.80 -1.76
N PHE A 12 -3.57 -10.35 -2.78
CA PHE A 12 -4.47 -9.64 -3.69
C PHE A 12 -5.83 -10.33 -3.77
N ASP A 13 -6.89 -9.56 -3.98
CA ASP A 13 -8.20 -10.09 -4.33
C ASP A 13 -8.31 -10.42 -5.83
N LYS A 14 -9.45 -10.96 -6.25
CA LYS A 14 -9.74 -11.31 -7.64
C LYS A 14 -9.72 -10.12 -8.63
N GLU A 15 -9.80 -8.89 -8.11
CA GLU A 15 -9.83 -7.65 -8.91
C GLU A 15 -8.45 -6.98 -8.96
N GLY A 16 -7.47 -7.53 -8.24
CA GLY A 16 -6.10 -7.01 -8.14
C GLY A 16 -5.95 -5.90 -7.11
N ASN A 17 -6.90 -5.74 -6.17
CA ASN A 17 -6.72 -4.88 -5.02
C ASN A 17 -5.78 -5.53 -4.02
N GLN A 18 -4.82 -4.77 -3.51
CA GLN A 18 -3.96 -5.27 -2.44
C GLN A 18 -4.73 -5.30 -1.12
N LEU A 19 -4.76 -6.47 -0.48
CA LEU A 19 -5.45 -6.68 0.78
C LEU A 19 -4.55 -6.37 1.98
N ASP A 20 -5.09 -5.73 3.01
CA ASP A 20 -4.36 -5.45 4.24
C ASP A 20 -4.08 -6.69 5.10
N TYR A 21 -4.78 -7.80 4.84
CA TYR A 21 -4.63 -9.08 5.52
C TYR A 21 -4.77 -10.27 4.56
N GLY A 22 -3.92 -11.29 4.72
CA GLY A 22 -3.86 -12.42 3.79
C GLY A 22 -5.01 -13.43 3.89
N GLY A 23 -5.83 -13.38 4.94
CA GLY A 23 -6.87 -14.40 5.22
C GLY A 23 -7.97 -14.53 4.17
N TRP A 24 -8.12 -13.55 3.28
CA TRP A 24 -9.14 -13.52 2.21
C TRP A 24 -8.51 -13.35 0.82
N ALA A 25 -7.21 -13.59 0.69
CA ALA A 25 -6.51 -13.44 -0.58
C ALA A 25 -7.02 -14.43 -1.62
N HIS A 26 -7.24 -13.94 -2.84
CA HIS A 26 -7.41 -14.79 -4.00
C HIS A 26 -6.06 -15.38 -4.43
N GLU A 27 -5.02 -14.54 -4.41
CA GLU A 27 -3.66 -14.92 -4.74
C GLU A 27 -2.63 -14.22 -3.84
N MET A 28 -1.49 -14.90 -3.66
CA MET A 28 -0.30 -14.36 -3.02
C MET A 28 0.74 -14.12 -4.13
N VAL A 29 1.13 -12.86 -4.34
CA VAL A 29 2.01 -12.47 -5.45
C VAL A 29 3.37 -12.05 -4.89
N PRO A 30 4.50 -12.43 -5.51
CA PRO A 30 5.81 -11.93 -5.11
C PRO A 30 5.83 -10.39 -5.05
N ASN A 31 6.37 -9.85 -3.96
CA ASN A 31 6.50 -8.41 -3.80
C ASN A 31 7.36 -7.82 -4.92
N HIS A 32 6.92 -6.68 -5.43
CA HIS A 32 7.53 -6.00 -6.56
C HIS A 32 7.43 -4.49 -6.36
N GLU A 33 8.20 -3.76 -7.16
CA GLU A 33 8.09 -2.32 -7.25
C GLU A 33 7.14 -1.93 -8.37
N PHE A 34 6.49 -0.79 -8.23
CA PHE A 34 5.65 -0.22 -9.28
C PHE A 34 5.74 1.32 -9.23
N GLU A 35 5.56 1.96 -10.37
CA GLU A 35 5.46 3.41 -10.48
C GLU A 35 4.02 3.79 -10.78
N ASP A 36 3.48 4.77 -10.04
CA ASP A 36 2.07 5.16 -10.16
C ASP A 36 1.82 6.56 -9.59
N THR A 37 0.59 7.05 -9.78
CA THR A 37 0.02 8.13 -8.98
C THR A 37 -1.10 7.58 -8.12
N LEU A 38 -0.90 7.60 -6.81
CA LEU A 38 -1.86 7.14 -5.82
C LEU A 38 -2.74 8.31 -5.40
N THR A 39 -4.06 8.11 -5.43
CA THR A 39 -5.06 9.09 -4.96
C THR A 39 -5.69 8.59 -3.67
N TYR A 40 -5.67 9.41 -2.63
CA TYR A 40 -6.31 9.09 -1.36
C TYR A 40 -7.81 8.86 -1.56
N GLN A 41 -8.31 7.75 -1.03
CA GLN A 41 -9.71 7.35 -1.15
C GLN A 41 -10.42 7.41 0.21
N SER A 42 -9.88 6.73 1.23
CA SER A 42 -10.53 6.64 2.53
C SER A 42 -9.56 6.27 3.65
N CYS A 43 -9.99 6.50 4.90
CA CYS A 43 -9.32 6.03 6.10
C CYS A 43 -10.26 5.05 6.81
N GLY A 44 -9.73 3.89 7.19
CA GLY A 44 -10.45 2.81 7.84
C GLY A 44 -9.76 2.34 9.11
N ARG A 45 -10.54 1.74 10.01
CA ARG A 45 -10.03 1.14 11.25
C ARG A 45 -10.43 -0.32 11.32
N GLY A 46 -9.43 -1.19 11.45
CA GLY A 46 -9.61 -2.60 11.81
C GLY A 46 -9.70 -2.81 13.32
N ARG A 47 -9.64 -4.06 13.76
CA ARG A 47 -9.66 -4.41 15.20
C ARG A 47 -8.46 -3.84 15.97
N SER A 48 -7.29 -3.79 15.34
CA SER A 48 -6.03 -3.40 15.97
C SER A 48 -5.11 -2.58 15.04
N SER A 49 -5.67 -2.00 13.98
CA SER A 49 -4.92 -1.24 12.97
C SER A 49 -5.75 -0.10 12.40
N VAL A 50 -5.07 0.95 11.93
CA VAL A 50 -5.62 1.99 11.08
C VAL A 50 -4.93 1.88 9.72
N GLY A 51 -5.71 1.90 8.66
CA GLY A 51 -5.25 1.81 7.28
C GLY A 51 -5.83 2.94 6.44
N PHE A 52 -5.06 3.40 5.47
CA PHE A 52 -5.47 4.41 4.51
C PHE A 52 -5.54 3.76 3.13
N THR A 53 -6.70 3.79 2.50
CA THR A 53 -6.89 3.24 1.16
C THR A 53 -6.56 4.31 0.12
N PHE A 54 -5.73 3.92 -0.84
CA PHE A 54 -5.41 4.73 -2.01
C PHE A 54 -5.82 3.99 -3.28
N THR A 55 -6.33 4.73 -4.26
CA THR A 55 -6.62 4.23 -5.61
C THR A 55 -5.45 4.54 -6.53
N ARG A 56 -5.04 3.55 -7.29
CA ARG A 56 -4.04 3.62 -8.37
C ARG A 56 -4.67 4.16 -9.65
N THR A 57 -3.85 4.53 -10.64
CA THR A 57 -4.35 5.03 -11.94
C THR A 57 -5.16 3.99 -12.72
N ASP A 58 -4.93 2.70 -12.47
CA ASP A 58 -5.66 1.58 -13.07
C ASP A 58 -6.98 1.21 -12.35
N GLY A 59 -7.34 1.97 -11.31
CA GLY A 59 -8.54 1.76 -10.50
C GLY A 59 -8.39 0.76 -9.35
N ARG A 60 -7.25 0.06 -9.24
CA ARG A 60 -6.99 -0.87 -8.13
C ARG A 60 -6.62 -0.12 -6.86
N THR A 61 -6.79 -0.76 -5.72
CA THR A 61 -6.52 -0.15 -4.42
C THR A 61 -5.29 -0.75 -3.72
N VAL A 62 -4.68 0.08 -2.88
CA VAL A 62 -3.61 -0.31 -1.96
C VAL A 62 -3.88 0.25 -0.58
N ASN A 63 -3.48 -0.49 0.46
CA ASN A 63 -3.56 -0.06 1.84
C ASN A 63 -2.23 0.59 2.27
N VAL A 64 -2.28 1.67 3.04
CA VAL A 64 -1.10 2.39 3.55
C VAL A 64 -1.19 2.47 5.07
N PHE A 65 -0.09 2.18 5.75
CA PHE A 65 -0.02 2.30 7.20
C PHE A 65 0.10 3.76 7.65
N LEU A 66 -0.38 4.06 8.86
CA LEU A 66 -0.28 5.39 9.46
C LEU A 66 1.16 5.96 9.45
N THR A 67 2.16 5.12 9.70
CA THR A 67 3.57 5.52 9.73
C THR A 67 4.13 5.92 8.36
N ASP A 68 3.59 5.37 7.28
CA ASP A 68 3.94 5.76 5.92
C ASP A 68 3.12 6.96 5.49
N MET A 69 1.82 7.01 5.85
CA MET A 69 0.95 8.15 5.60
C MET A 69 1.49 9.45 6.21
N ASP A 70 1.98 9.42 7.45
CA ASP A 70 2.60 10.58 8.13
C ASP A 70 3.75 11.19 7.31
N LYS A 71 4.56 10.34 6.64
CA LYS A 71 5.66 10.77 5.77
C LYS A 71 5.19 11.28 4.42
N TRP A 72 4.05 10.78 3.94
CA TRP A 72 3.47 11.14 2.65
C TRP A 72 2.72 12.46 2.71
N ILE A 73 2.06 12.79 3.83
CA ILE A 73 1.25 14.00 3.98
C ILE A 73 1.97 15.27 3.50
N PRO A 74 3.24 15.55 3.84
CA PRO A 74 3.94 16.76 3.37
C PRO A 74 4.23 16.77 1.87
N GLN A 75 4.27 15.60 1.22
CA GLN A 75 4.59 15.42 -0.19
C GLN A 75 3.34 15.33 -1.07
N MET A 76 2.18 15.12 -0.46
CA MET A 76 0.92 14.98 -1.17
C MET A 76 0.43 16.33 -1.70
N ALA A 77 -0.07 16.32 -2.93
CA ALA A 77 -0.71 17.47 -3.55
C ALA A 77 -2.14 17.10 -3.94
N GLY A 78 -3.13 17.80 -3.36
CA GLY A 78 -4.55 17.56 -3.68
C GLY A 78 -5.01 16.12 -3.40
N GLY A 79 -4.49 15.49 -2.35
CA GLY A 79 -4.80 14.10 -2.02
C GLY A 79 -4.06 13.07 -2.86
N LYS A 80 -3.10 13.48 -3.71
CA LYS A 80 -2.34 12.59 -4.60
C LYS A 80 -0.87 12.54 -4.23
N ILE A 81 -0.23 11.41 -4.50
CA ILE A 81 1.22 11.24 -4.42
C ILE A 81 1.70 10.40 -5.61
N THR A 82 2.73 10.88 -6.29
CA THR A 82 3.33 10.21 -7.45
C THR A 82 4.72 9.73 -7.08
N GLY A 83 5.08 8.53 -7.51
CA GLY A 83 6.43 8.02 -7.30
C GLY A 83 6.54 6.52 -7.52
N LYS A 84 7.59 5.97 -6.94
CA LYS A 84 7.89 4.54 -6.98
C LYS A 84 7.56 3.90 -5.64
N PHE A 85 6.74 2.87 -5.67
CA PHE A 85 6.18 2.19 -4.51
C PHE A 85 6.55 0.72 -4.47
N THR A 86 6.47 0.15 -3.28
CA THR A 86 6.57 -1.30 -3.03
C THR A 86 5.66 -1.65 -1.86
N PHE A 87 5.48 -2.94 -1.60
CA PHE A 87 4.66 -3.40 -0.50
C PHE A 87 5.50 -3.71 0.74
N VAL A 88 4.88 -3.55 1.91
CA VAL A 88 5.46 -3.80 3.22
C VAL A 88 4.60 -4.70 4.06
N LYS A 89 5.25 -5.55 4.86
CA LYS A 89 4.59 -6.41 5.86
C LYS A 89 4.96 -5.96 7.27
N HIS A 90 3.95 -5.74 8.12
CA HIS A 90 4.11 -5.45 9.55
C HIS A 90 3.28 -6.43 10.38
N GLY A 91 3.97 -7.39 11.00
CA GLY A 91 3.31 -8.50 11.68
C GLY A 91 2.55 -9.35 10.67
N GLN A 92 1.22 -9.38 10.81
CA GLN A 92 0.33 -10.10 9.88
C GLN A 92 -0.31 -9.19 8.83
N ASN A 93 -0.10 -7.87 8.92
CA ASN A 93 -0.73 -6.91 8.01
C ASN A 93 0.21 -6.53 6.86
N TYR A 94 -0.40 -6.12 5.75
CA TYR A 94 0.27 -5.71 4.54
C TYR A 94 -0.14 -4.28 4.15
N GLY A 95 0.77 -3.55 3.53
CA GLY A 95 0.51 -2.20 3.04
C GLY A 95 1.52 -1.76 1.98
N CYS A 96 1.45 -0.50 1.60
CA CYS A 96 2.22 0.14 0.54
C CYS A 96 3.11 1.25 1.14
N THR A 97 4.29 1.42 0.56
CA THR A 97 5.30 2.41 0.97
C THR A 97 6.06 2.91 -0.26
N GLN A 98 6.71 4.06 -0.17
CA GLN A 98 7.60 4.55 -1.22
C GLN A 98 8.99 3.90 -1.11
N VAL A 99 9.59 3.58 -2.26
CA VAL A 99 10.96 3.00 -2.35
C VAL A 99 12.02 4.08 -2.06
N GLN A 100 11.71 5.33 -2.41
CA GLN A 100 12.50 6.54 -2.11
C GLN A 100 11.53 7.65 -1.70
N ALA A 101 11.81 8.30 -0.57
CA ALA A 101 11.17 9.54 -0.13
C ALA A 101 12.05 10.72 -0.53
#